data_AF-A0A7W0RNM6-F1
#
_entry.id   AF-A0A7W0RNM6-F1
#
_cell.length_a   1.000
_cell.length_b   1.000
_cell.length_c   1.000
_cell.angle_alpha   90.00
_cell.angle_beta   90.00
_cell.angle_gamma   90.00
#
_symmetry.space_group_name_H-M   'P 1'
#
loop_
_entity.id
_entity.type
_entity.pdbx_description
1 polymer ?
#
loop_
_entity_poly.entity_id
_entity_poly.type
_entity_poly.pdbx_seq_one_letter_code
_entity_poly.pdbx_strand_id
1 'polypeptide(L)'
;MSTVRAPAQKDPSASTATVAGMTVHLADFDFEVPSGLLAFEDFRCWTLSDAFPERGRFDFLRGRVEADMSPESLFSHNQPKTEIASVLYGLAKRLDIGTVFGDRARVVVESVGLSCEPDLTYVSNESFDLKRVALTPKDDWPRDAVEIVGPPDLVVEIVSDSSVRKDTEDLYRLYFEAGIKEYWLIDARGSNVSFRLLTRGQTAWNDAEADSGGFLFSTVLGRSYRLDRQTGRRGESRYDLVEGGAS
;
A
#
# COMPACT_ATOMS: atom_id res chain seq x y z
N MET A 1 -58.87 15.20 -28.41
CA MET A 1 -57.45 15.10 -28.80
C MET A 1 -56.67 15.83 -27.72
N SER A 2 -55.69 15.29 -27.00
CA SER A 2 -54.86 14.11 -27.22
C SER A 2 -54.43 13.56 -25.86
N THR A 3 -54.56 12.25 -25.67
CA THR A 3 -54.03 11.46 -24.56
C THR A 3 -52.53 11.25 -24.77
N VAL A 4 -51.72 11.54 -23.75
CA VAL A 4 -50.28 11.26 -23.78
C VAL A 4 -50.06 9.77 -23.50
N ARG A 5 -49.51 9.08 -24.50
CA ARG A 5 -49.06 7.68 -24.45
C ARG A 5 -47.72 7.59 -23.70
N ALA A 6 -47.61 6.66 -22.76
CA ALA A 6 -46.34 6.28 -22.15
C ALA A 6 -45.42 5.57 -23.17
N PRO A 7 -44.09 5.75 -23.10
CA PRO A 7 -43.16 5.01 -23.94
C PRO A 7 -42.88 3.61 -23.38
N ALA A 8 -42.57 2.72 -24.31
CA ALA A 8 -42.53 1.27 -24.21
C ALA A 8 -41.42 0.72 -23.30
N GLN A 9 -41.75 -0.39 -22.64
CA GLN A 9 -40.85 -1.28 -21.92
C GLN A 9 -39.93 -2.00 -22.93
N LYS A 10 -38.61 -1.84 -22.76
CA LYS A 10 -37.61 -2.66 -23.44
C LYS A 10 -37.33 -3.90 -22.59
N ASP A 11 -37.50 -5.03 -23.21
CA ASP A 11 -37.00 -6.32 -22.75
C ASP A 11 -35.54 -6.45 -23.20
N PRO A 12 -34.58 -6.73 -22.31
CA PRO A 12 -33.41 -7.47 -22.69
C PRO A 12 -33.36 -8.76 -21.86
N SER A 13 -33.69 -9.86 -22.54
CA SER A 13 -33.13 -11.16 -22.23
C SER A 13 -31.59 -11.06 -22.27
N ALA A 14 -30.98 -10.74 -21.14
CA ALA A 14 -29.59 -11.04 -20.86
C ALA A 14 -29.62 -12.22 -19.89
N SER A 15 -29.14 -13.37 -20.35
CA SER A 15 -28.84 -14.48 -19.46
C SER A 15 -27.68 -14.06 -18.55
N THR A 16 -28.00 -13.52 -17.39
CA THR A 16 -27.01 -13.32 -16.33
C THR A 16 -26.73 -14.68 -15.73
N ALA A 17 -25.58 -15.26 -16.04
CA ALA A 17 -25.07 -16.38 -15.26
C ALA A 17 -24.73 -15.84 -13.87
N THR A 18 -25.59 -16.14 -12.89
CA THR A 18 -25.28 -15.91 -11.48
C THR A 18 -24.23 -16.94 -11.06
N VAL A 19 -22.98 -16.51 -10.95
CA VAL A 19 -21.98 -17.22 -10.15
C VAL A 19 -22.14 -16.67 -8.74
N ALA A 20 -22.82 -17.42 -7.87
CA ALA A 20 -23.29 -16.94 -6.56
C ALA A 20 -22.11 -16.57 -5.65
N GLY A 21 -21.89 -15.29 -5.34
CA GLY A 21 -20.86 -14.84 -4.40
C GLY A 21 -21.20 -15.14 -2.93
N MET A 22 -20.20 -14.96 -2.05
CA MET A 22 -20.42 -14.98 -0.61
C MET A 22 -20.63 -13.54 -0.12
N THR A 23 -21.83 -13.23 0.37
CA THR A 23 -22.09 -11.95 1.03
C THR A 23 -21.48 -11.94 2.43
N VAL A 24 -20.60 -10.98 2.69
CA VAL A 24 -20.02 -10.73 4.00
C VAL A 24 -20.76 -9.54 4.61
N HIS A 25 -21.47 -9.80 5.71
CA HIS A 25 -22.14 -8.79 6.50
C HIS A 25 -21.22 -8.31 7.62
N LEU A 26 -20.85 -7.03 7.61
CA LEU A 26 -20.25 -6.34 8.75
C LEU A 26 -21.29 -5.39 9.35
N ALA A 27 -21.20 -5.12 10.65
CA ALA A 27 -22.25 -4.43 11.40
C ALA A 27 -22.76 -3.12 10.77
N ASP A 28 -21.94 -2.43 9.97
CA ASP A 28 -22.24 -1.14 9.35
C ASP A 28 -22.07 -1.11 7.82
N PHE A 29 -21.75 -2.24 7.17
CA PHE A 29 -21.52 -2.32 5.72
C PHE A 29 -21.53 -3.76 5.22
N ASP A 30 -22.14 -3.98 4.05
CA ASP A 30 -22.17 -5.27 3.37
C ASP A 30 -21.30 -5.20 2.11
N PHE A 31 -20.57 -6.28 1.83
CA PHE A 31 -19.95 -6.48 0.52
C PHE A 31 -20.07 -7.92 0.06
N GLU A 32 -20.04 -8.09 -1.26
CA GLU A 32 -20.04 -9.41 -1.89
C GLU A 32 -18.62 -9.78 -2.31
N VAL A 33 -18.15 -10.93 -1.82
CA VAL A 33 -16.93 -11.55 -2.31
C VAL A 33 -17.33 -12.47 -3.47
N PRO A 34 -16.86 -12.22 -4.71
CA PRO A 34 -17.18 -13.07 -5.85
C PRO A 34 -16.84 -14.54 -5.55
N SER A 35 -17.71 -15.48 -5.91
CA SER A 35 -17.35 -16.90 -5.77
C SER A 35 -16.30 -17.26 -6.82
N GLY A 36 -15.25 -17.93 -6.34
CA GLY A 36 -14.09 -18.22 -7.18
C GLY A 36 -12.98 -17.18 -7.12
N LEU A 37 -13.00 -16.23 -6.17
CA LEU A 37 -11.88 -15.34 -5.82
C LEU A 37 -10.67 -16.12 -5.23
N LEU A 38 -10.20 -17.11 -5.99
CA LEU A 38 -9.12 -18.04 -5.65
C LEU A 38 -7.89 -17.73 -6.50
N ALA A 39 -8.08 -17.11 -7.67
CA ALA A 39 -6.99 -16.70 -8.55
C ALA A 39 -6.69 -15.20 -8.41
N PHE A 40 -5.42 -14.87 -8.64
CA PHE A 40 -4.91 -13.50 -8.60
C PHE A 40 -5.63 -12.57 -9.58
N GLU A 41 -5.90 -13.05 -10.80
CA GLU A 41 -6.56 -12.28 -11.86
C GLU A 41 -7.99 -11.90 -11.48
N ASP A 42 -8.74 -12.83 -10.89
CA ASP A 42 -10.11 -12.56 -10.40
C ASP A 42 -10.10 -11.49 -9.31
N PHE A 43 -9.11 -11.53 -8.41
CA PHE A 43 -8.94 -10.50 -7.39
C PHE A 43 -8.65 -9.14 -8.01
N ARG A 44 -7.70 -9.07 -8.94
CA ARG A 44 -7.35 -7.82 -9.61
C ARG A 44 -8.55 -7.23 -10.36
N CYS A 45 -9.29 -8.05 -11.11
CA CYS A 45 -10.54 -7.65 -11.77
C CYS A 45 -11.57 -7.11 -10.76
N TRP A 46 -11.73 -7.78 -9.62
CA TRP A 46 -12.63 -7.31 -8.57
C TRP A 46 -12.22 -5.94 -8.05
N THR A 47 -10.92 -5.69 -7.79
CA THR A 47 -10.41 -4.39 -7.29
C THR A 47 -10.63 -3.21 -8.25
N LEU A 48 -10.83 -3.49 -9.54
CA LEU A 48 -11.07 -2.49 -10.58
C LEU A 48 -12.55 -2.31 -10.90
N SER A 49 -13.44 -3.08 -10.24
CA SER A 49 -14.87 -3.08 -10.51
C SER A 49 -15.64 -2.15 -9.55
N ASP A 50 -16.81 -1.68 -9.98
CA ASP A 50 -17.75 -0.92 -9.14
C ASP A 50 -18.27 -1.72 -7.92
N ALA A 51 -18.06 -3.04 -7.91
CA ALA A 51 -18.43 -3.91 -6.79
C ALA A 51 -17.35 -3.97 -5.70
N PHE A 52 -16.18 -3.35 -5.90
CA PHE A 52 -15.13 -3.31 -4.89
C PHE A 52 -15.55 -2.40 -3.72
N PRO A 53 -15.36 -2.83 -2.45
CA PRO A 53 -15.74 -2.03 -1.30
C PRO A 53 -15.04 -0.66 -1.24
N GLU A 54 -15.82 0.39 -0.98
CA GLU A 54 -15.28 1.75 -0.74
C GLU A 54 -14.55 1.87 0.61
N ARG A 55 -14.73 0.89 1.50
CA ARG A 55 -14.20 0.89 2.87
C ARG A 55 -13.48 -0.41 3.18
N GLY A 56 -12.48 -0.31 4.05
CA GLY A 56 -11.58 -1.42 4.38
C GLY A 56 -10.35 -1.45 3.48
N ARG A 57 -9.40 -2.30 3.86
CA ARG A 57 -8.23 -2.65 3.04
C ARG A 57 -8.34 -4.13 2.68
N PHE A 58 -8.23 -4.42 1.39
CA PHE A 58 -8.25 -5.79 0.88
C PHE A 58 -6.94 -6.05 0.13
N ASP A 59 -6.16 -7.00 0.66
CA ASP A 59 -4.88 -7.41 0.09
C ASP A 59 -5.00 -8.86 -0.41
N PHE A 60 -4.39 -9.17 -1.55
CA PHE A 60 -4.20 -10.55 -2.04
C PHE A 60 -2.74 -10.93 -1.89
N LEU A 61 -2.48 -11.91 -1.03
CA LEU A 61 -1.16 -12.37 -0.63
C LEU A 61 -1.04 -13.86 -0.95
N ARG A 62 -0.50 -14.19 -2.13
CA ARG A 62 -0.21 -15.56 -2.59
C ARG A 62 -1.37 -16.55 -2.39
N GLY A 63 -2.51 -16.25 -3.02
CA GLY A 63 -3.69 -17.14 -2.99
C GLY A 63 -4.62 -16.93 -1.80
N ARG A 64 -4.34 -15.94 -0.95
CA ARG A 64 -5.20 -15.57 0.19
C ARG A 64 -5.59 -14.11 0.09
N VAL A 65 -6.89 -13.84 0.24
CA VAL A 65 -7.41 -12.49 0.46
C VAL A 65 -7.43 -12.20 1.95
N GLU A 66 -6.81 -11.09 2.34
CA GLU A 66 -6.89 -10.53 3.69
C GLU A 66 -7.73 -9.26 3.65
N ALA A 67 -8.68 -9.16 4.57
CA ALA A 67 -9.51 -7.97 4.76
C ALA A 67 -9.21 -7.37 6.13
N ASP A 68 -8.85 -6.09 6.17
CA ASP A 68 -8.68 -5.33 7.39
C ASP A 68 -9.70 -4.18 7.44
N MET A 69 -10.51 -4.19 8.49
CA MET A 69 -11.55 -3.19 8.76
C MET A 69 -11.22 -2.35 10.00
N SER A 70 -10.04 -2.54 10.56
CA SER A 70 -9.62 -1.89 11.80
C SER A 70 -9.39 -0.40 11.55
N PRO A 71 -9.85 0.48 12.46
CA PRO A 71 -9.50 1.88 12.39
C PRO A 71 -8.01 2.07 12.68
N GLU A 72 -7.42 3.12 12.10
CA GLU A 72 -6.04 3.46 12.42
C GLU A 72 -5.89 4.02 13.82
N SER A 73 -4.86 3.58 14.53
CA SER A 73 -4.40 4.24 15.74
C SER A 73 -3.78 5.60 15.39
N LEU A 74 -4.37 6.68 15.89
CA LEU A 74 -3.96 8.04 15.53
C LEU A 74 -2.47 8.31 15.80
N PHE A 75 -1.95 7.93 16.96
CA PHE A 75 -0.62 8.34 17.39
C PHE A 75 0.48 7.28 17.21
N SER A 76 0.13 6.01 16.99
CA SER A 76 1.10 4.92 16.78
C SER A 76 1.13 4.41 15.33
N HIS A 77 0.13 4.76 14.52
CA HIS A 77 0.08 4.38 13.10
C HIS A 77 -0.01 5.63 12.20
N ASN A 78 -1.05 6.45 12.40
CA ASN A 78 -1.34 7.56 11.49
C ASN A 78 -0.31 8.69 11.53
N GLN A 79 0.08 9.16 12.72
CA GLN A 79 1.09 10.22 12.88
C GLN A 79 2.48 9.85 12.31
N PRO A 80 3.09 8.69 12.64
CA PRO A 80 4.39 8.33 12.04
C PRO A 80 4.28 8.14 10.52
N LYS A 81 3.18 7.57 10.01
CA LYS A 81 2.90 7.48 8.58
C LYS A 81 2.90 8.86 7.91
N THR A 82 2.18 9.82 8.51
CA THR A 82 2.08 11.19 8.00
C THR A 82 3.44 11.87 7.92
N GLU A 83 4.25 11.74 8.98
CA GLU A 83 5.59 12.34 9.03
C GLU A 83 6.52 11.76 7.96
N ILE A 84 6.62 10.42 7.88
CA ILE A 84 7.47 9.74 6.91
C ILE A 84 7.04 10.10 5.48
N ALA A 85 5.73 10.06 5.20
CA ALA A 85 5.20 10.44 3.90
C ALA A 85 5.55 11.89 3.54
N SER A 86 5.39 12.82 4.46
CA SER A 86 5.71 14.25 4.26
C SER A 86 7.18 14.48 3.91
N VAL A 87 8.08 13.90 4.70
CA VAL A 87 9.54 14.06 4.50
C VAL A 87 9.99 13.43 3.19
N LEU A 88 9.56 12.19 2.90
CA LEU A 88 9.97 11.49 1.69
C LEU A 88 9.34 12.10 0.43
N TYR A 89 8.07 12.51 0.48
CA TYR A 89 7.43 13.22 -0.63
C TYR A 89 8.12 14.56 -0.91
N GLY A 90 8.43 15.33 0.13
CA GLY A 90 9.17 16.57 0.03
C GLY A 90 10.56 16.37 -0.59
N LEU A 91 11.27 15.32 -0.18
CA LEU A 91 12.57 14.96 -0.75
C LEU A 91 12.46 14.60 -2.23
N ALA A 92 11.58 13.66 -2.57
CA ALA A 92 11.41 13.16 -3.94
C ALA A 92 11.09 14.31 -4.90
N LYS A 93 10.19 15.21 -4.49
CA LYS A 93 9.82 16.40 -5.27
C LYS A 93 10.96 17.42 -5.39
N ARG A 94 11.71 17.68 -4.32
CA ARG A 94 12.82 18.66 -4.35
C ARG A 94 13.96 18.20 -5.24
N LEU A 95 14.27 16.91 -5.21
CA LEU A 95 15.40 16.34 -5.95
C LEU A 95 15.03 15.79 -7.33
N ASP A 96 13.73 15.72 -7.64
CA ASP A 96 13.19 15.14 -8.87
C ASP A 96 13.72 13.71 -9.15
N ILE A 97 13.63 12.86 -8.13
CA ILE A 97 14.19 11.49 -8.15
C ILE A 97 13.14 10.41 -8.37
N GLY A 98 11.85 10.75 -8.27
CA GLY A 98 10.76 9.80 -8.39
C GLY A 98 9.47 10.30 -7.77
N THR A 99 8.55 9.37 -7.55
CA THR A 99 7.21 9.63 -7.01
C THR A 99 6.99 8.83 -5.73
N VAL A 100 6.45 9.49 -4.72
CA VAL A 100 5.98 8.87 -3.48
C VAL A 100 4.45 8.79 -3.55
N PHE A 101 3.92 7.59 -3.34
CA PHE A 101 2.49 7.31 -3.21
C PHE A 101 2.23 6.90 -1.77
N GLY A 102 1.30 7.57 -1.10
CA GLY A 102 0.83 7.19 0.23
C GLY A 102 -0.63 6.77 0.17
N ASP A 103 -1.08 6.07 1.22
CA ASP A 103 -2.47 5.69 1.52
C ASP A 103 -3.30 5.14 0.33
N ARG A 104 -3.65 3.85 0.38
CA ARG A 104 -4.46 3.15 -0.64
C ARG A 104 -3.86 3.07 -2.05
N ALA A 105 -2.59 3.42 -2.21
CA ALA A 105 -1.87 3.17 -3.46
C ALA A 105 -1.65 1.65 -3.63
N ARG A 106 -2.37 1.03 -4.56
CA ARG A 106 -2.29 -0.42 -4.79
C ARG A 106 -1.04 -0.79 -5.57
N VAL A 107 -0.22 -1.67 -5.02
CA VAL A 107 0.95 -2.28 -5.64
C VAL A 107 0.61 -3.71 -6.07
N VAL A 108 0.86 -4.02 -7.34
CA VAL A 108 0.60 -5.30 -7.97
C VAL A 108 1.89 -5.90 -8.52
N VAL A 109 2.22 -7.11 -8.08
CA VAL A 109 3.33 -7.91 -8.62
C VAL A 109 2.83 -9.32 -8.88
N GLU A 110 2.36 -9.56 -10.10
CA GLU A 110 1.66 -10.79 -10.49
C GLU A 110 2.52 -12.04 -10.33
N SER A 111 3.82 -11.94 -10.62
CA SER A 111 4.75 -13.07 -10.59
C SER A 111 4.89 -13.72 -9.21
N VAL A 112 4.50 -13.04 -8.15
CA VAL A 112 4.50 -13.54 -6.77
C VAL A 112 3.11 -13.54 -6.12
N GLY A 113 2.06 -13.21 -6.91
CA GLY A 113 0.69 -13.11 -6.43
C GLY A 113 0.52 -12.06 -5.32
N LEU A 114 1.10 -10.88 -5.51
CA LEU A 114 0.99 -9.75 -4.58
C LEU A 114 0.07 -8.68 -5.17
N SER A 115 -0.98 -8.33 -4.44
CA SER A 115 -1.76 -7.11 -4.65
C SER A 115 -2.09 -6.52 -3.28
N CYS A 116 -1.46 -5.44 -2.88
CA CYS A 116 -1.66 -4.84 -1.56
C CYS A 116 -1.60 -3.31 -1.60
N GLU A 117 -2.01 -2.66 -0.51
CA GLU A 117 -1.94 -1.19 -0.35
C GLU A 117 -0.92 -0.79 0.74
N PRO A 118 0.39 -0.74 0.46
CA PRO A 118 1.38 -0.36 1.48
C PRO A 118 1.10 1.04 2.05
N ASP A 119 1.51 1.30 3.30
CA ASP A 119 1.33 2.63 3.90
C ASP A 119 2.04 3.74 3.10
N LEU A 120 3.21 3.44 2.57
CA LEU A 120 3.93 4.30 1.64
C LEU A 120 4.69 3.48 0.60
N THR A 121 4.70 3.97 -0.63
CA THR A 121 5.44 3.39 -1.75
C THR A 121 6.24 4.47 -2.45
N TYR A 122 7.50 4.20 -2.76
CA TYR A 122 8.34 5.06 -3.59
C TYR A 122 8.81 4.33 -4.85
N VAL A 123 8.67 5.02 -5.98
CA VAL A 123 9.14 4.56 -7.29
C VAL A 123 10.03 5.64 -7.88
N SER A 124 11.28 5.27 -8.15
CA SER A 124 12.27 6.16 -8.80
C SER A 124 11.91 6.45 -10.25
N ASN A 125 12.39 7.59 -10.78
CA ASN A 125 12.30 7.90 -12.21
C ASN A 125 12.96 6.79 -13.06
N GLU A 126 14.10 6.26 -12.60
CA GLU A 126 14.78 5.14 -13.26
C GLU A 126 13.90 3.87 -13.35
N SER A 127 13.13 3.54 -12.31
CA SER A 127 12.18 2.41 -12.36
C SER A 127 11.14 2.55 -13.46
N PHE A 128 10.61 3.77 -13.63
CA PHE A 128 9.66 4.08 -14.69
C PHE A 128 10.33 4.05 -16.07
N ASP A 129 11.49 4.69 -16.21
CA ASP A 129 12.24 4.76 -17.47
C ASP A 129 12.66 3.37 -17.97
N LEU A 130 13.10 2.50 -17.06
CA LEU A 130 13.46 1.11 -17.35
C LEU A 130 12.24 0.19 -17.46
N LYS A 131 11.02 0.69 -17.25
CA LYS A 131 9.77 -0.07 -17.28
C LYS A 131 9.77 -1.27 -16.33
N ARG A 132 10.49 -1.17 -15.21
CA ARG A 132 10.37 -2.12 -14.09
C ARG A 132 9.05 -1.93 -13.37
N VAL A 133 8.54 -0.71 -13.38
CA VAL A 133 7.25 -0.33 -12.83
C VAL A 133 6.45 0.42 -13.90
N ALA A 134 5.16 0.13 -13.99
CA ALA A 134 4.18 0.83 -14.80
C ALA A 134 3.00 1.27 -13.95
N LEU A 135 2.22 2.22 -14.46
CA LEU A 135 0.97 2.65 -13.85
C LEU A 135 -0.18 2.20 -14.77
N THR A 136 -1.22 1.58 -14.21
CA THR A 136 -2.45 1.27 -14.97
C THR A 136 -3.30 2.53 -15.03
N PRO A 137 -3.57 3.10 -16.23
CA PRO A 137 -4.35 4.31 -16.36
C PRO A 137 -5.82 4.13 -15.93
N LYS A 138 -6.48 5.21 -15.50
CA LYS A 138 -7.95 5.22 -15.36
C LYS A 138 -8.62 5.19 -16.73
N ASP A 139 -9.74 4.46 -16.84
CA ASP A 139 -10.52 4.37 -18.08
C ASP A 139 -11.07 5.73 -18.54
N ASP A 140 -11.54 6.54 -17.60
CA ASP A 140 -12.17 7.85 -17.85
C ASP A 140 -11.16 9.01 -17.91
N TRP A 141 -9.95 8.81 -17.38
CA TRP A 141 -8.91 9.83 -17.33
C TRP A 141 -7.50 9.23 -17.44
N PRO A 142 -6.98 9.03 -18.66
CA PRO A 142 -5.71 8.31 -18.89
C PRO A 142 -4.46 9.07 -18.44
N ARG A 143 -4.62 10.27 -17.85
CA ARG A 143 -3.54 11.04 -17.20
C ARG A 143 -3.41 10.73 -15.70
N ASP A 144 -4.27 9.88 -15.16
CA ASP A 144 -4.25 9.38 -13.80
C ASP A 144 -4.24 7.85 -13.81
N ALA A 145 -3.97 7.21 -12.67
CA ALA A 145 -3.76 5.78 -12.57
C ALA A 145 -4.44 5.17 -11.33
N VAL A 146 -4.75 3.87 -11.42
CA VAL A 146 -5.45 3.12 -10.35
C VAL A 146 -4.55 2.13 -9.58
N GLU A 147 -3.43 1.73 -10.16
CA GLU A 147 -2.49 0.78 -9.54
C GLU A 147 -1.07 0.94 -10.09
N ILE A 148 -0.11 0.54 -9.27
CA ILE A 148 1.32 0.45 -9.55
C ILE A 148 1.61 -1.02 -9.89
N VAL A 149 2.04 -1.31 -11.11
CA VAL A 149 2.31 -2.66 -11.60
C VAL A 149 3.83 -2.87 -11.70
N GLY A 150 4.34 -3.87 -10.97
CA GLY A 150 5.77 -4.17 -10.85
C GLY A 150 6.33 -3.77 -9.48
N PRO A 151 7.56 -4.21 -9.16
CA PRO A 151 8.15 -3.98 -7.84
C PRO A 151 8.62 -2.52 -7.68
N PRO A 152 8.06 -1.75 -6.72
CA PRO A 152 8.59 -0.44 -6.37
C PRO A 152 10.02 -0.53 -5.80
N ASP A 153 10.73 0.60 -5.74
CA ASP A 153 12.07 0.62 -5.19
C ASP A 153 12.06 0.53 -3.65
N LEU A 154 11.11 1.22 -3.01
CA LEU A 154 10.94 1.24 -1.56
C LEU A 154 9.46 1.10 -1.18
N VAL A 155 9.20 0.28 -0.17
CA VAL A 155 7.90 0.24 0.54
C VAL A 155 8.12 0.47 2.04
N VAL A 156 7.16 1.14 2.66
CA VAL A 156 7.14 1.41 4.10
C VAL A 156 5.84 0.84 4.66
N GLU A 157 5.94 0.09 5.76
CA GLU A 157 4.78 -0.34 6.55
C GLU A 157 4.95 0.13 7.99
N ILE A 158 3.87 0.66 8.56
CA ILE A 158 3.78 1.01 9.97
C ILE A 158 2.92 -0.04 10.65
N VAL A 159 3.54 -0.85 11.52
CA VAL A 159 2.88 -1.96 12.18
C VAL A 159 1.74 -1.47 13.08
N SER A 160 0.55 -1.99 12.82
CA SER A 160 -0.64 -1.83 13.63
C SER A 160 -0.93 -3.09 14.46
N ASP A 161 -1.96 -3.05 15.30
CA ASP A 161 -2.38 -4.22 16.06
C ASP A 161 -2.91 -5.37 15.17
N SER A 162 -3.53 -5.03 14.03
CA SER A 162 -4.06 -6.00 13.07
C SER A 162 -3.02 -6.49 12.07
N SER A 163 -1.94 -5.73 11.83
CA SER A 163 -1.00 -6.00 10.74
C SER A 163 0.29 -6.71 11.15
N VAL A 164 0.54 -6.96 12.44
CA VAL A 164 1.82 -7.53 12.93
C VAL A 164 2.32 -8.70 12.09
N ARG A 165 1.53 -9.76 11.95
CA ARG A 165 1.92 -10.95 11.19
C ARG A 165 2.06 -10.63 9.69
N LYS A 166 1.15 -9.82 9.16
CA LYS A 166 1.14 -9.42 7.76
C LYS A 166 2.44 -8.70 7.39
N ASP A 167 2.82 -7.69 8.15
CA ASP A 167 3.95 -6.82 7.81
C ASP A 167 5.30 -7.44 8.16
N THR A 168 5.37 -8.17 9.29
CA THR A 168 6.64 -8.72 9.79
C THR A 168 6.99 -10.09 9.19
N GLU A 169 6.02 -10.82 8.63
CA GLU A 169 6.23 -12.17 8.08
C GLU A 169 5.78 -12.31 6.63
N ASP A 170 4.51 -12.04 6.34
CA ASP A 170 3.92 -12.33 5.02
C ASP A 170 4.46 -11.39 3.94
N LEU A 171 4.33 -10.08 4.16
CA LEU A 171 4.84 -9.04 3.29
C LEU A 171 6.38 -8.98 3.32
N TYR A 172 7.00 -9.28 4.46
CA TYR A 172 8.46 -9.43 4.52
C TYR A 172 8.96 -10.44 3.48
N ARG A 173 8.32 -11.61 3.35
CA ARG A 173 8.68 -12.61 2.34
C ARG A 173 8.25 -12.18 0.94
N LEU A 174 7.03 -11.68 0.76
CA LEU A 174 6.49 -11.34 -0.55
C LEU A 174 7.19 -10.15 -1.20
N TYR A 175 7.50 -9.09 -0.43
CA TYR A 175 8.29 -7.96 -0.92
C TYR A 175 9.70 -8.39 -1.32
N PHE A 176 10.30 -9.35 -0.60
CA PHE A 176 11.57 -9.93 -1.03
C PHE A 176 11.41 -10.69 -2.35
N GLU A 177 10.43 -11.57 -2.47
CA GLU A 177 10.26 -12.33 -3.72
C GLU A 177 9.89 -11.45 -4.91
N ALA A 178 9.14 -10.36 -4.68
CA ALA A 178 8.78 -9.37 -5.69
C ALA A 178 9.99 -8.64 -6.26
N GLY A 179 11.12 -8.59 -5.55
CA GLY A 179 12.31 -7.87 -5.98
C GLY A 179 12.36 -6.41 -5.54
N ILE A 180 11.56 -6.02 -4.55
CA ILE A 180 11.63 -4.69 -3.94
C ILE A 180 13.02 -4.51 -3.32
N LYS A 181 13.62 -3.32 -3.51
CA LYS A 181 15.02 -3.07 -3.14
C LYS A 181 15.17 -2.71 -1.67
N GLU A 182 14.19 -2.03 -1.09
CA GLU A 182 14.24 -1.59 0.29
C GLU A 182 12.86 -1.70 0.97
N TYR A 183 12.84 -2.15 2.22
CA TYR A 183 11.62 -2.28 3.01
C TYR A 183 11.83 -1.64 4.38
N TRP A 184 11.02 -0.62 4.69
CA TRP A 184 11.05 0.01 6.01
C TRP A 184 9.90 -0.51 6.84
N LEU A 185 10.22 -0.98 8.05
CA LEU A 185 9.27 -1.53 8.98
C LEU A 185 9.34 -0.76 10.30
N ILE A 186 8.25 -0.06 10.62
CA ILE A 186 8.16 0.81 11.79
C ILE A 186 7.15 0.23 12.76
N ASP A 187 7.50 0.08 14.04
CA ASP A 187 6.55 -0.24 15.11
C ASP A 187 6.64 0.82 16.19
N ALA A 188 5.58 1.62 16.33
CA ALA A 188 5.50 2.73 17.28
C ALA A 188 4.43 2.51 18.37
N ARG A 189 3.91 1.29 18.52
CA ARG A 189 2.84 0.95 19.48
C ARG A 189 3.34 0.89 20.92
N GLY A 190 4.61 0.56 21.10
CA GLY A 190 5.26 0.41 22.42
C GLY A 190 5.85 1.70 22.98
N SER A 191 6.50 1.57 24.15
CA SER A 191 7.25 2.64 24.82
C SER A 191 8.52 3.07 24.08
N ASN A 192 8.97 2.27 23.10
CA ASN A 192 10.03 2.61 22.17
C ASN A 192 9.52 2.51 20.73
N VAL A 193 10.10 3.30 19.83
CA VAL A 193 9.89 3.15 18.39
C VAL A 193 10.95 2.20 17.85
N SER A 194 10.50 1.16 17.16
CA SER A 194 11.36 0.33 16.32
C SER A 194 11.33 0.89 14.90
N PHE A 195 12.48 1.27 14.36
CA PHE A 195 12.62 1.59 12.95
C PHE A 195 13.67 0.65 12.36
N ARG A 196 13.22 -0.26 11.48
CA ARG A 196 14.09 -1.15 10.73
C ARG A 196 14.09 -0.75 9.27
N LEU A 197 15.27 -0.52 8.73
CA LEU A 197 15.50 -0.32 7.30
C LEU A 197 16.14 -1.60 6.75
N LEU A 198 15.44 -2.28 5.87
CA LEU A 198 15.88 -3.55 5.29
C LEU A 198 16.31 -3.31 3.84
N THR A 199 17.55 -3.61 3.52
CA THR A 199 18.06 -3.58 2.15
C THR A 199 18.04 -4.97 1.54
N ARG A 200 17.72 -5.06 0.25
CA ARG A 200 17.69 -6.34 -0.46
C ARG A 200 19.12 -6.89 -0.62
N GLY A 201 19.39 -8.00 0.03
CA GLY A 201 20.53 -8.86 -0.29
C GLY A 201 20.22 -9.83 -1.42
N GLN A 202 21.20 -10.68 -1.76
CA GLN A 202 21.04 -11.65 -2.85
C GLN A 202 20.00 -12.74 -2.56
N THR A 203 19.91 -13.18 -1.29
CA THR A 203 19.04 -14.30 -0.88
C THR A 203 18.12 -13.97 0.30
N ALA A 204 18.31 -12.83 0.96
CA ALA A 204 17.51 -12.38 2.10
C ALA A 204 17.58 -10.85 2.24
N TRP A 205 16.71 -10.29 3.08
CA TRP A 205 16.86 -8.92 3.56
C TRP A 205 18.06 -8.80 4.51
N ASN A 206 18.75 -7.66 4.43
CA ASN A 206 19.77 -7.26 5.39
C ASN A 206 19.27 -6.04 6.17
N ASP A 207 19.27 -6.13 7.49
CA ASP A 207 19.07 -4.94 8.32
C ASP A 207 20.22 -3.95 8.11
N ALA A 208 19.88 -2.70 7.83
CA ALA A 208 20.85 -1.63 7.86
C ALA A 208 21.34 -1.42 9.29
N GLU A 209 22.64 -1.23 9.44
CA GLU A 209 23.25 -0.91 10.73
C GLU A 209 23.14 0.60 10.98
N ALA A 210 22.68 0.97 12.17
CA ALA A 210 22.65 2.36 12.57
C ALA A 210 24.07 2.86 12.86
N ASP A 211 24.38 4.07 12.42
CA ASP A 211 25.63 4.73 12.81
C ASP A 211 25.64 5.14 14.29
N SER A 212 26.74 5.76 14.75
CA SER A 212 26.86 6.22 16.15
C SER A 212 25.81 7.27 16.55
N GLY A 213 25.17 7.93 15.57
CA GLY A 213 24.08 8.89 15.77
C GLY A 213 22.69 8.24 15.70
N GLY A 214 22.59 6.94 15.44
CA GLY A 214 21.34 6.22 15.30
C GLY A 214 20.70 6.34 13.91
N PHE A 215 21.45 6.81 12.89
CA PHE A 215 20.93 6.95 11.53
C PHE A 215 21.14 5.67 10.71
N LEU A 216 20.10 5.25 9.99
CA LEU A 216 20.08 4.11 9.07
C LEU A 216 20.22 4.61 7.63
N PHE A 217 21.18 4.08 6.86
CA PHE A 217 21.40 4.51 5.48
C PHE A 217 20.44 3.82 4.49
N SER A 218 19.66 4.61 3.77
CA SER A 218 18.83 4.18 2.63
C SER A 218 19.67 4.14 1.37
N THR A 219 19.81 2.94 0.80
CA THR A 219 20.49 2.76 -0.49
C THR A 219 19.64 3.22 -1.66
N VAL A 220 18.31 3.20 -1.51
CA VAL A 220 17.36 3.67 -2.53
C VAL A 220 17.33 5.20 -2.60
N LEU A 221 17.40 5.88 -1.46
CA LEU A 221 17.32 7.34 -1.40
C LEU A 221 18.70 8.02 -1.30
N GLY A 222 19.77 7.24 -1.08
CA GLY A 222 21.15 7.74 -0.97
C GLY A 222 21.38 8.64 0.24
N ARG A 223 20.64 8.42 1.34
CA ARG A 223 20.61 9.29 2.53
C ARG A 223 20.34 8.48 3.79
N SER A 224 20.74 9.01 4.95
CA SER A 224 20.51 8.34 6.22
C SER A 224 19.30 8.94 6.96
N TYR A 225 18.59 8.11 7.72
CA TYR A 225 17.39 8.51 8.44
C TYR A 225 17.37 7.99 9.86
N ARG A 226 16.82 8.79 10.77
CA ARG A 226 16.46 8.38 12.13
C ARG A 226 15.03 8.84 12.41
N LEU A 227 14.23 7.98 13.04
CA LEU A 227 12.87 8.32 13.44
C LEU A 227 12.83 8.63 14.93
N ASP A 228 12.71 9.91 15.27
CA ASP A 228 12.62 10.36 16.65
C ASP A 228 11.16 10.45 17.08
N ARG A 229 10.87 10.06 18.33
CA ARG A 229 9.58 10.28 18.96
C ARG A 229 9.70 11.23 20.13
N GLN A 230 8.83 12.23 20.14
CA GLN A 230 8.74 13.25 21.19
C GLN A 230 7.34 13.28 21.79
N THR A 231 7.25 13.80 23.01
CA THR A 231 5.97 14.06 23.67
C THR A 231 5.52 15.48 23.35
N GLY A 232 4.37 15.60 22.68
CA GLY A 232 3.72 16.86 22.38
C GLY A 232 3.13 17.54 23.62
N ARG A 233 2.58 18.75 23.43
CA ARG A 233 2.12 19.60 24.53
C ARG A 233 0.95 19.00 25.31
N ARG A 234 0.17 18.09 24.72
CA ARG A 234 -0.97 17.41 25.36
C ARG A 234 -0.63 15.98 25.78
N GLY A 235 0.65 15.59 25.75
CA GLY A 235 1.09 14.24 26.05
C GLY A 235 1.01 13.28 24.85
N GLU A 236 0.64 13.77 23.67
CA GLU A 236 0.55 12.96 22.45
C GLU A 236 1.93 12.61 21.88
N SER A 237 2.05 11.47 21.18
CA SER A 237 3.28 11.17 20.44
C SER A 237 3.37 12.04 19.18
N ARG A 238 4.56 12.61 18.95
CA ARG A 238 4.94 13.30 17.71
C ARG A 238 6.22 12.67 17.17
N TYR A 239 6.35 12.67 15.85
CA TYR A 239 7.46 12.01 15.18
C TYR A 239 8.19 13.03 14.31
N ASP A 240 9.50 12.88 14.23
CA ASP A 240 10.34 13.60 13.28
C ASP A 240 11.19 12.57 12.54
N LEU A 241 11.06 12.50 11.21
CA LEU A 241 11.98 11.71 10.39
C LEU A 241 13.19 12.59 10.05
N VAL A 242 14.24 12.44 10.84
CA VAL A 242 15.45 13.25 10.72
C VAL A 242 16.32 12.72 9.59
N GLU A 243 16.58 13.55 8.60
CA GLU A 243 17.54 13.29 7.52
C GLU A 243 18.97 13.58 8.00
N GLY A 244 19.84 12.57 7.96
CA GLY A 244 21.28 12.69 8.15
C GLY A 244 21.96 13.09 6.83
N GLY A 245 23.17 13.66 6.92
CA GLY A 245 23.94 14.05 5.73
C GLY A 245 24.16 12.88 4.76
N ALA A 246 24.26 13.17 3.47
CA ALA A 246 24.68 12.18 2.47
C ALA A 246 26.14 11.78 2.76
N SER A 247 26.40 10.48 2.82
CA SER A 247 27.75 9.91 2.90
C SER A 247 28.50 10.03 1.58
#